data_AF-A0A8J5XK03-F1
#
_entry.id   AF-A0A8J5XK03-F1
#
_cell.length_a   1.000
_cell.length_b   1.000
_cell.length_c   1.000
_cell.angle_alpha   90.00
_cell.angle_beta   90.00
_cell.angle_gamma   90.00
#
_symmetry.space_group_name_H-M   'P 1'
#
loop_
_entity.id
_entity.type
_entity.pdbx_description
1 polymer ?
#
loop_
_entity_poly.entity_id
_entity_poly.type
_entity_poly.pdbx_seq_one_letter_code
_entity_poly.pdbx_strand_id
1 'polypeptide(L)'
;MEANATAPRTSRARVIGILLERGEKEGRLRRLRVKVPMISLGVLVLVISVVGVNDLFAPREYRAMWIVFVICGIGFLLLSVLPTERRLVRVVSWIVLGMLALGTYNNANYVAQYSRLPDVVSRCTYDTPFDGRCWAHVANMAAFAACAAVWAAAAAHLAAALARAKSSRGLLDSVWRAVGCPVIANASAQLLADALGAPDGSGEPWAQAARGPVVLLFLFGGLGLAPRARAWLIGRLAVRGEASASGASISHLLGAGTPADVLRAAQERLRCVPGNLLRLEDIATDVIPHDTAERSRAAQLGEVDAFVSHSWRADPVAKLAALNAWCDEFRAEHGRWPLLWFDRYCVDAHDAVAVVMCLPVIIASCNSLLVLYDDTYLSRLWCVVEFGFFLSTAARHGGAVHVRSLANATAPPLRLSREPPAAARGRPWRMASVAVAPCPDATAELARAERAERAERYFDVRDAECVVPSDKEQLLALLDASPGGIELFNRKLPAMIAQALHAASGARAPATGGREDAWHALGHPNAQEPPPQPPPRLSRAQSPPPTPTARPPHVSLFAVPSSTERGAHIDESSRAGVLFASLPSAAQHAAVVAAASEAERAE
;
A
#
# COMPACT_ATOMS: atom_id res chain seq x y z
N MET A 1 32.97 3.20 37.66
CA MET A 1 31.77 2.71 36.93
C MET A 1 31.57 3.45 35.59
N GLU A 2 32.63 3.86 34.89
CA GLU A 2 32.52 4.67 33.66
C GLU A 2 32.78 3.91 32.34
N ALA A 3 33.02 2.60 32.36
CA ALA A 3 33.53 1.88 31.20
C ALA A 3 32.48 1.17 30.29
N ASN A 4 31.17 1.28 30.57
CA ASN A 4 30.15 0.46 29.87
C ASN A 4 29.13 1.23 28.98
N ALA A 5 29.26 2.55 28.80
CA ALA A 5 28.23 3.35 28.12
C ALA A 5 28.48 3.65 26.63
N THR A 6 29.56 3.16 26.02
CA THR A 6 29.95 3.47 24.63
C THR A 6 29.85 2.28 23.69
N ALA A 7 28.83 1.43 23.85
CA ALA A 7 28.43 0.54 22.76
C ALA A 7 28.13 1.42 21.53
N PRO A 8 28.75 1.14 20.36
CA PRO A 8 28.82 2.11 19.28
C PRO A 8 27.44 2.41 18.69
N ARG A 9 27.02 3.69 18.78
CA ARG A 9 25.79 4.25 18.21
C ARG A 9 25.63 3.98 16.71
N THR A 10 26.71 3.62 16.01
CA THR A 10 26.72 3.19 14.61
C THR A 10 25.85 1.94 14.34
N SER A 11 25.49 1.17 15.38
CA SER A 11 24.65 -0.02 15.23
C SER A 11 23.22 0.30 14.77
N ARG A 12 22.56 1.33 15.30
CA ARG A 12 21.13 1.57 15.03
C ARG A 12 20.87 2.16 13.64
N ALA A 13 21.67 3.14 13.21
CA ALA A 13 21.60 3.66 11.84
C ALA A 13 21.84 2.55 10.81
N ARG A 14 22.81 1.65 11.08
CA ARG A 14 23.07 0.48 10.25
C ARG A 14 21.89 -0.50 10.25
N VAL A 15 21.29 -0.76 11.41
CA VAL A 15 20.08 -1.61 11.52
C VAL A 15 18.93 -1.02 10.72
N ILE A 16 18.67 0.30 10.82
CA ILE A 16 17.63 0.98 10.03
C ILE A 16 17.93 0.86 8.54
N GLY A 17 19.18 1.10 8.12
CA GLY A 17 19.60 0.92 6.72
C GLY A 17 19.35 -0.51 6.22
N ILE A 18 19.74 -1.53 6.99
CA ILE A 18 19.50 -2.94 6.68
C ILE A 18 18.00 -3.24 6.59
N LEU A 19 17.18 -2.69 7.50
CA LEU A 19 15.73 -2.89 7.50
C LEU A 19 15.07 -2.24 6.29
N LEU A 20 15.54 -1.06 5.87
CA LEU A 20 15.04 -0.38 4.68
C LEU A 20 15.44 -1.11 3.40
N GLU A 21 16.70 -1.55 3.29
CA GLU A 21 17.18 -2.36 2.16
C GLU A 21 16.44 -3.70 2.08
N ARG A 22 16.28 -4.38 3.22
CA ARG A 22 15.49 -5.62 3.31
C ARG A 22 14.03 -5.36 2.94
N GLY A 23 13.44 -4.29 3.44
CA GLY A 23 12.08 -3.87 3.08
C GLY A 23 11.92 -3.57 1.60
N GLU A 24 12.92 -2.96 0.97
CA GLU A 24 12.94 -2.71 -0.48
C GLU A 24 13.05 -4.02 -1.27
N LYS A 25 13.99 -4.89 -0.91
CA LYS A 25 14.20 -6.19 -1.56
C LYS A 25 12.96 -7.06 -1.42
N GLU A 26 12.38 -7.14 -0.23
CA GLU A 26 11.12 -7.85 0.01
C GLU A 26 9.96 -7.22 -0.76
N GLY A 27 9.85 -5.89 -0.79
CA GLY A 27 8.86 -5.17 -1.57
C GLY A 27 8.98 -5.48 -3.07
N ARG A 28 10.21 -5.49 -3.61
CA ARG A 28 10.48 -5.87 -5.00
C ARG A 28 10.12 -7.31 -5.28
N LEU A 29 10.50 -8.24 -4.40
CA LEU A 29 10.15 -9.65 -4.53
C LEU A 29 8.64 -9.88 -4.46
N ARG A 30 7.91 -9.19 -3.58
CA ARG A 30 6.44 -9.23 -3.51
C ARG A 30 5.81 -8.73 -4.80
N ARG A 31 6.29 -7.60 -5.33
CA ARG A 31 5.85 -7.09 -6.63
C ARG A 31 6.07 -8.12 -7.73
N LEU A 32 7.22 -8.79 -7.75
CA LEU A 32 7.50 -9.86 -8.71
C LEU A 32 6.61 -11.09 -8.52
N ARG A 33 6.33 -11.50 -7.27
CA ARG A 33 5.44 -12.63 -6.97
C ARG A 33 4.01 -12.42 -7.44
N VAL A 34 3.52 -11.17 -7.48
CA VAL A 34 2.20 -10.87 -8.05
C VAL A 34 2.30 -10.67 -9.56
N LYS A 35 3.27 -9.89 -10.02
CA LYS A 35 3.42 -9.52 -11.43
C LYS A 35 3.74 -10.69 -12.32
N VAL A 36 4.73 -11.51 -11.96
CA VAL A 36 5.19 -12.59 -12.84
C VAL A 36 4.05 -13.56 -13.13
N PRO A 37 3.30 -14.10 -12.13
CA PRO A 37 2.16 -14.95 -12.43
C PRO A 37 1.05 -14.25 -13.23
N MET A 38 0.72 -12.99 -12.90
CA MET A 38 -0.33 -12.26 -13.62
C MET A 38 0.06 -11.94 -15.07
N ILE A 39 1.31 -11.57 -15.32
CA ILE A 39 1.84 -11.34 -16.67
C ILE A 39 1.92 -12.66 -17.42
N SER A 40 2.50 -13.71 -16.83
CA SER A 40 2.59 -15.03 -17.45
C SER A 40 1.21 -15.58 -17.81
N LEU A 41 0.24 -15.48 -16.90
CA LEU A 41 -1.14 -15.92 -17.15
C LEU A 41 -1.81 -15.06 -18.22
N GLY A 42 -1.66 -13.73 -18.16
CA GLY A 42 -2.21 -12.83 -19.18
C GLY A 42 -1.65 -13.08 -20.58
N VAL A 43 -0.33 -13.21 -20.70
CA VAL A 43 0.35 -13.54 -21.96
C VAL A 43 -0.04 -14.93 -22.44
N LEU A 44 -0.06 -15.95 -21.57
CA LEU A 44 -0.48 -17.30 -21.94
C LEU A 44 -1.90 -17.31 -22.50
N VAL A 45 -2.84 -16.65 -21.83
CA VAL A 45 -4.23 -16.55 -22.28
C VAL A 45 -4.33 -15.80 -23.62
N LEU A 46 -3.56 -14.73 -23.82
CA LEU A 46 -3.51 -14.01 -25.10
C LEU A 46 -2.92 -14.85 -26.23
N VAL A 47 -1.84 -15.60 -25.97
CA VAL A 47 -1.22 -16.50 -26.96
C VAL A 47 -2.20 -17.61 -27.34
N ILE A 48 -2.87 -18.24 -26.35
CA ILE A 48 -3.92 -19.23 -26.61
C ILE A 48 -5.04 -18.60 -27.46
N SER A 49 -5.39 -17.33 -27.20
CA SER A 49 -6.39 -16.61 -28.00
C SER A 49 -5.93 -16.43 -29.45
N VAL A 50 -4.66 -16.08 -29.69
CA VAL A 50 -4.14 -15.84 -31.05
C VAL A 50 -3.92 -17.14 -31.81
N VAL A 51 -3.31 -18.13 -31.18
CA VAL A 51 -3.01 -19.45 -31.77
C VAL A 51 -4.30 -20.23 -32.03
N GLY A 52 -5.23 -20.21 -31.05
CA GLY A 52 -6.54 -20.83 -31.19
C GLY A 52 -7.40 -20.21 -32.30
N VAL A 53 -7.09 -18.99 -32.75
CA VAL A 53 -7.73 -18.37 -33.94
C VAL A 53 -7.10 -18.81 -35.25
N ASN A 54 -5.80 -19.08 -35.28
CA ASN A 54 -5.10 -19.44 -36.52
C ASN A 54 -5.22 -20.92 -36.87
N ASP A 55 -5.22 -21.82 -35.87
CA ASP A 55 -5.29 -23.27 -36.13
C ASP A 55 -6.73 -23.81 -36.24
N LEU A 56 -7.73 -23.00 -35.86
CA LEU A 56 -9.14 -23.33 -35.92
C LEU A 56 -9.90 -22.19 -36.61
N PHE A 57 -9.98 -22.25 -37.94
CA PHE A 57 -11.04 -21.62 -38.73
C PHE A 57 -12.41 -22.27 -38.42
N ALA A 58 -12.74 -22.34 -37.13
CA ALA A 58 -13.95 -22.94 -36.63
C ALA A 58 -15.15 -22.02 -36.94
N PRO A 59 -16.38 -22.60 -37.03
CA PRO A 59 -17.62 -21.87 -37.30
C PRO A 59 -17.83 -20.63 -36.41
N ARG A 60 -18.73 -19.73 -36.83
CA ARG A 60 -19.07 -18.44 -36.17
C ARG A 60 -19.13 -18.50 -34.63
N GLU A 61 -19.51 -19.64 -34.08
CA GLU A 61 -19.65 -19.97 -32.67
C GLU A 61 -18.36 -19.78 -31.83
N TYR A 62 -17.16 -19.94 -32.39
CA TYR A 62 -15.91 -19.81 -31.61
C TYR A 62 -15.44 -18.36 -31.39
N ARG A 63 -16.02 -17.38 -32.11
CA ARG A 63 -15.62 -15.97 -31.98
C ARG A 63 -15.94 -15.37 -30.60
N ALA A 64 -17.06 -15.77 -29.98
CA ALA A 64 -17.43 -15.27 -28.66
C ALA A 64 -16.44 -15.74 -27.58
N MET A 65 -16.03 -17.00 -27.64
CA MET A 65 -15.06 -17.57 -26.71
C MET A 65 -13.68 -16.87 -26.83
N TRP A 66 -13.26 -16.57 -28.06
CA TRP A 66 -12.04 -15.81 -28.31
C TRP A 66 -12.03 -14.42 -27.65
N ILE A 67 -13.12 -13.66 -27.80
CA ILE A 67 -13.26 -12.33 -27.18
C ILE A 67 -13.09 -12.43 -25.66
N VAL A 68 -13.67 -13.46 -25.04
CA VAL A 68 -13.55 -13.69 -23.59
C VAL A 68 -12.11 -13.99 -23.19
N PHE A 69 -11.39 -14.85 -23.91
CA PHE A 69 -9.99 -15.10 -23.61
C PHE A 69 -9.13 -13.84 -23.77
N VAL A 70 -9.34 -13.05 -24.82
CA VAL A 70 -8.63 -11.78 -25.00
C VAL A 70 -8.90 -10.83 -23.82
N ILE A 71 -10.16 -10.66 -23.43
CA ILE A 71 -10.54 -9.79 -22.30
C ILE A 71 -9.94 -10.28 -20.97
N CYS A 72 -10.00 -11.59 -20.70
CA CYS A 72 -9.40 -12.20 -19.52
C CYS A 72 -7.88 -12.00 -19.51
N GLY A 73 -7.21 -12.20 -20.64
CA GLY A 73 -5.78 -11.99 -20.79
C GLY A 73 -5.38 -10.55 -20.48
N ILE A 74 -6.12 -9.56 -21.00
CA ILE A 74 -5.94 -8.15 -20.66
C ILE A 74 -6.20 -7.91 -19.18
N GLY A 75 -7.28 -8.48 -18.63
CA GLY A 75 -7.61 -8.34 -17.21
C GLY A 75 -6.46 -8.77 -16.30
N PHE A 76 -5.83 -9.91 -16.59
CA PHE A 76 -4.63 -10.36 -15.87
C PHE A 76 -3.44 -9.43 -16.06
N LEU A 77 -3.20 -8.94 -17.29
CA LEU A 77 -2.15 -7.92 -17.50
C LEU A 77 -2.43 -6.65 -16.70
N LEU A 78 -3.66 -6.16 -16.65
CA LEU A 78 -4.04 -4.98 -15.88
C LEU A 78 -3.88 -5.20 -14.36
N LEU A 79 -4.19 -6.39 -13.85
CA LEU A 79 -3.94 -6.76 -12.44
C LEU A 79 -2.45 -6.76 -12.09
N SER A 80 -1.55 -6.90 -13.08
CA SER A 80 -0.11 -6.79 -12.88
C SER A 80 0.40 -5.35 -12.78
N VAL A 81 -0.37 -4.37 -13.25
CA VAL A 81 0.04 -2.96 -13.29
C VAL A 81 -0.24 -2.30 -11.94
N LEU A 82 0.82 -1.77 -11.31
CA LEU A 82 0.66 -1.07 -10.04
C LEU A 82 0.48 0.45 -10.25
N PRO A 83 -0.31 1.13 -9.39
CA PRO A 83 -0.50 2.58 -9.47
C PRO A 83 0.81 3.40 -9.41
N THR A 84 1.86 2.84 -8.82
CA THR A 84 3.17 3.48 -8.68
C THR A 84 3.98 3.50 -9.98
N GLU A 85 3.60 2.71 -10.99
CA GLU A 85 4.36 2.55 -12.22
C GLU A 85 3.93 3.52 -13.32
N ARG A 86 4.22 4.81 -13.14
CA ARG A 86 3.74 5.90 -14.02
C ARG A 86 3.95 5.62 -15.52
N ARG A 87 5.14 5.14 -15.92
CA ARG A 87 5.47 4.84 -17.33
C ARG A 87 4.65 3.65 -17.85
N LEU A 88 4.58 2.57 -17.09
CA LEU A 88 3.84 1.37 -17.46
C LEU A 88 2.34 1.65 -17.58
N VAL A 89 1.76 2.39 -16.64
CA VAL A 89 0.35 2.79 -16.69
C VAL A 89 0.05 3.56 -17.98
N ARG A 90 0.92 4.48 -18.42
CA ARG A 90 0.75 5.20 -19.69
C ARG A 90 0.84 4.29 -20.91
N VAL A 91 1.83 3.41 -20.97
CA VAL A 91 1.99 2.44 -22.07
C VAL A 91 0.75 1.54 -22.16
N VAL A 92 0.31 0.99 -21.04
CA VAL A 92 -0.88 0.15 -20.95
C VAL A 92 -2.14 0.92 -21.34
N SER A 93 -2.25 2.19 -20.95
CA SER A 93 -3.38 3.04 -21.36
C SER A 93 -3.43 3.23 -22.88
N TRP A 94 -2.29 3.42 -23.54
CA TRP A 94 -2.23 3.51 -25.01
C TRP A 94 -2.58 2.19 -25.69
N ILE A 95 -2.09 1.07 -25.16
CA ILE A 95 -2.46 -0.27 -25.65
C ILE A 95 -3.97 -0.45 -25.54
N VAL A 96 -4.55 -0.21 -24.36
CA VAL A 96 -5.99 -0.31 -24.12
C VAL A 96 -6.77 0.64 -25.04
N LEU A 97 -6.30 1.87 -25.25
CA LEU A 97 -6.94 2.81 -26.18
C LEU A 97 -6.99 2.26 -27.61
N GLY A 98 -5.87 1.71 -28.11
CA GLY A 98 -5.82 1.06 -29.43
C GLY A 98 -6.77 -0.14 -29.52
N MET A 99 -6.86 -0.93 -28.45
CA MET A 99 -7.81 -2.05 -28.37
C MET A 99 -9.26 -1.58 -28.35
N LEU A 100 -9.56 -0.46 -27.66
CA LEU A 100 -10.90 0.10 -27.62
C LEU A 100 -11.34 0.59 -29.01
N ALA A 101 -10.42 1.21 -29.75
CA ALA A 101 -10.66 1.61 -31.13
C ALA A 101 -10.89 0.39 -32.05
N LEU A 102 -10.09 -0.66 -31.92
CA LEU A 102 -10.27 -1.90 -32.68
C LEU A 102 -11.60 -2.59 -32.34
N GLY A 103 -11.98 -2.63 -31.06
CA GLY A 103 -13.28 -3.15 -30.62
C GLY A 103 -14.44 -2.35 -31.20
N THR A 104 -14.34 -1.02 -31.22
CA THR A 104 -15.32 -0.13 -31.87
C THR A 104 -15.47 -0.49 -33.35
N TYR A 105 -14.35 -0.59 -34.07
CA TYR A 105 -14.33 -0.94 -35.49
C TYR A 105 -14.97 -2.30 -35.76
N ASN A 106 -14.63 -3.32 -34.97
CA ASN A 106 -15.18 -4.67 -35.14
C ASN A 106 -16.69 -4.71 -34.92
N ASN A 107 -17.21 -4.04 -33.90
CA ASN A 107 -18.65 -3.97 -33.65
C ASN A 107 -19.38 -3.19 -34.77
N ALA A 108 -18.81 -2.08 -35.23
CA ALA A 108 -19.38 -1.32 -36.34
C ALA A 108 -19.39 -2.12 -37.66
N ASN A 109 -18.30 -2.84 -37.96
CA ASN A 109 -18.22 -3.70 -39.13
C ASN A 109 -19.21 -4.87 -39.04
N TYR A 110 -19.42 -5.43 -37.84
CA TYR A 110 -20.46 -6.44 -37.62
C TYR A 110 -21.85 -5.91 -37.98
N VAL A 111 -22.22 -4.73 -37.46
CA VAL A 111 -23.51 -4.08 -37.80
C VAL A 111 -23.62 -3.83 -39.31
N ALA A 112 -22.56 -3.34 -39.94
CA ALA A 112 -22.54 -3.08 -41.39
C ALA A 112 -22.70 -4.36 -42.21
N GLN A 113 -22.03 -5.46 -41.84
CA GLN A 113 -22.17 -6.75 -42.52
C GLN A 113 -23.59 -7.31 -42.41
N TYR A 114 -24.20 -7.24 -41.22
CA TYR A 114 -25.58 -7.69 -41.01
C TYR A 114 -26.60 -6.85 -41.77
N SER A 115 -26.38 -5.53 -41.87
CA SER A 115 -27.26 -4.64 -42.64
C SER A 115 -27.26 -4.92 -44.16
N ARG A 116 -26.23 -5.59 -44.68
CA ARG A 116 -26.05 -5.88 -46.11
C ARG A 116 -26.57 -7.24 -46.54
N LEU A 117 -27.01 -8.10 -45.62
CA LEU A 117 -27.55 -9.42 -45.97
C LEU A 117 -28.90 -9.24 -46.69
N PRO A 118 -28.99 -9.48 -48.01
CA PRO A 118 -30.18 -9.19 -48.80
C PRO A 118 -31.39 -9.98 -48.31
N ASP A 119 -31.15 -11.20 -47.80
CA ASP A 119 -32.18 -12.12 -47.28
C ASP A 119 -32.85 -11.61 -46.00
N VAL A 120 -32.17 -10.83 -45.17
CA VAL A 120 -32.77 -10.30 -43.93
C VAL A 120 -33.72 -9.17 -44.27
N VAL A 121 -33.30 -8.26 -45.14
CA VAL A 121 -34.12 -7.12 -45.57
C VAL A 121 -35.31 -7.60 -46.41
N SER A 122 -35.12 -8.59 -47.30
CA SER A 122 -36.19 -9.12 -48.15
C SER A 122 -37.22 -9.96 -47.40
N ARG A 123 -36.79 -10.82 -46.46
CA ARG A 123 -37.73 -11.64 -45.65
C ARG A 123 -38.52 -10.83 -44.63
N CYS A 124 -37.94 -9.76 -44.08
CA CYS A 124 -38.65 -8.86 -43.19
C CYS A 124 -39.69 -7.98 -43.90
N THR A 125 -39.61 -7.83 -45.23
CA THR A 125 -40.44 -6.86 -45.97
C THR A 125 -41.66 -7.46 -46.67
N TYR A 126 -41.73 -8.78 -46.94
CA TYR A 126 -42.74 -9.28 -47.89
C TYR A 126 -43.70 -10.41 -47.45
N ASP A 127 -43.40 -11.34 -46.52
CA ASP A 127 -44.30 -12.52 -46.37
C ASP A 127 -44.89 -12.83 -44.98
N THR A 128 -44.34 -12.35 -43.86
CA THR A 128 -45.01 -12.50 -42.54
C THR A 128 -44.59 -11.37 -41.58
N PRO A 129 -45.46 -10.40 -41.25
CA PRO A 129 -45.12 -9.25 -40.40
C PRO A 129 -44.80 -9.58 -38.92
N PHE A 130 -44.74 -10.86 -38.54
CA PHE A 130 -44.57 -11.33 -37.16
C PHE A 130 -43.63 -12.52 -37.00
N ASP A 131 -42.69 -12.75 -37.92
CA ASP A 131 -41.64 -13.74 -37.62
C ASP A 131 -40.70 -13.17 -36.54
N GLY A 132 -40.72 -13.78 -35.34
CA GLY A 132 -39.88 -13.41 -34.20
C GLY A 132 -38.38 -13.39 -34.54
N ARG A 133 -37.97 -14.11 -35.59
CA ARG A 133 -36.59 -14.11 -36.09
C ARG A 133 -36.16 -12.76 -36.67
N CYS A 134 -37.06 -12.05 -37.35
CA CYS A 134 -36.78 -10.71 -37.89
C CYS A 134 -36.52 -9.72 -36.73
N TRP A 135 -37.38 -9.73 -35.70
CA TRP A 135 -37.21 -8.89 -34.52
C TRP A 135 -35.94 -9.21 -33.73
N ALA A 136 -35.60 -10.49 -33.58
CA ALA A 136 -34.35 -10.91 -32.96
C ALA A 136 -33.12 -10.37 -33.72
N HIS A 137 -33.15 -10.40 -35.06
CA HIS A 137 -32.07 -9.82 -35.87
C HIS A 137 -31.93 -8.31 -35.71
N VAL A 138 -33.04 -7.57 -35.76
CA VAL A 138 -33.02 -6.11 -35.57
C VAL A 138 -32.54 -5.75 -34.17
N ALA A 139 -33.02 -6.45 -33.15
CA ALA A 139 -32.58 -6.26 -31.77
C ALA A 139 -31.08 -6.56 -31.59
N ASN A 140 -30.56 -7.61 -32.23
CA ASN A 140 -29.13 -7.92 -32.22
C ASN A 140 -28.30 -6.81 -32.87
N MET A 141 -28.72 -6.30 -34.04
CA MET A 141 -28.05 -5.18 -34.68
C MET A 141 -28.05 -3.93 -33.78
N ALA A 142 -29.18 -3.61 -33.15
CA ALA A 142 -29.29 -2.49 -32.23
C ALA A 142 -28.37 -2.67 -31.00
N ALA A 143 -28.32 -3.88 -30.44
CA ALA A 143 -27.46 -4.20 -29.30
C ALA A 143 -25.97 -4.05 -29.63
N PHE A 144 -25.52 -4.56 -30.78
CA PHE A 144 -24.13 -4.41 -31.22
C PHE A 144 -23.77 -2.97 -31.61
N ALA A 145 -24.72 -2.20 -32.18
CA ALA A 145 -24.53 -0.78 -32.45
C ALA A 145 -24.39 0.02 -31.15
N ALA A 146 -25.24 -0.25 -30.14
CA ALA A 146 -25.12 0.33 -28.81
C ALA A 146 -23.78 -0.04 -28.16
N CYS A 147 -23.36 -1.30 -28.28
CA CYS A 147 -22.05 -1.74 -27.81
C CYS A 147 -20.92 -0.95 -28.49
N ALA A 148 -20.92 -0.81 -29.83
CA ALA A 148 -19.93 0.00 -30.55
C ALA A 148 -19.84 1.44 -30.02
N ALA A 149 -20.98 2.07 -29.72
CA ALA A 149 -21.02 3.40 -29.13
C ALA A 149 -20.38 3.44 -27.72
N VAL A 150 -20.62 2.42 -26.88
CA VAL A 150 -19.97 2.30 -25.56
C VAL A 150 -18.46 2.13 -25.69
N TRP A 151 -17.99 1.32 -26.64
CA TRP A 151 -16.55 1.17 -26.93
C TRP A 151 -15.91 2.49 -27.36
N ALA A 152 -16.58 3.24 -28.26
CA ALA A 152 -16.12 4.55 -28.71
C ALA A 152 -16.07 5.58 -27.57
N ALA A 153 -17.11 5.62 -26.73
CA ALA A 153 -17.18 6.51 -25.58
C ALA A 153 -16.09 6.19 -24.54
N ALA A 154 -15.82 4.90 -24.30
CA ALA A 154 -14.72 4.46 -23.43
C ALA A 154 -13.35 4.86 -23.99
N ALA A 155 -13.14 4.73 -25.31
CA ALA A 155 -11.92 5.18 -25.98
C ALA A 155 -11.73 6.69 -25.83
N ALA A 156 -12.77 7.49 -26.10
CA ALA A 156 -12.75 8.93 -25.95
C ALA A 156 -12.47 9.35 -24.49
N HIS A 157 -13.09 8.68 -23.51
CA HIS A 157 -12.85 8.92 -22.10
C HIS A 157 -11.38 8.68 -21.72
N LEU A 158 -10.80 7.55 -22.16
CA LEU A 158 -9.41 7.21 -21.86
C LEU A 158 -8.43 8.15 -22.56
N ALA A 159 -8.69 8.55 -23.82
CA ALA A 159 -7.90 9.54 -24.54
C ALA A 159 -7.91 10.89 -23.81
N ALA A 160 -9.08 11.36 -23.35
CA ALA A 160 -9.20 12.58 -22.56
C ALA A 160 -8.45 12.45 -21.22
N ALA A 161 -8.49 11.29 -20.56
CA ALA A 161 -7.75 11.04 -19.32
C ALA A 161 -6.23 11.06 -19.54
N LEU A 162 -5.73 10.55 -20.66
CA LEU A 162 -4.33 10.63 -21.08
C LEU A 162 -3.90 12.07 -21.36
N ALA A 163 -4.74 12.84 -22.04
CA ALA A 163 -4.47 14.24 -22.39
C ALA A 163 -4.42 15.15 -21.15
N ARG A 164 -5.28 14.92 -20.15
CA ARG A 164 -5.35 15.72 -18.90
C ARG A 164 -4.21 15.45 -17.92
N ALA A 165 -3.16 14.71 -18.31
CA ALA A 165 -2.00 14.39 -17.48
C ALA A 165 -2.36 13.90 -16.05
N LYS A 166 -3.44 13.13 -15.91
CA LYS A 166 -3.90 12.61 -14.61
C LYS A 166 -2.76 11.91 -13.85
N SER A 167 -2.84 11.92 -12.52
CA SER A 167 -2.02 11.06 -11.68
C SER A 167 -2.11 9.60 -12.15
N SER A 168 -1.05 8.80 -11.97
CA SER A 168 -1.03 7.40 -12.42
C SER A 168 -2.16 6.57 -11.83
N ARG A 169 -2.58 6.86 -10.58
CA ARG A 169 -3.74 6.24 -9.96
C ARG A 169 -5.04 6.61 -10.67
N GLY A 170 -5.25 7.91 -10.95
CA GLY A 170 -6.44 8.37 -11.67
C GLY A 170 -6.50 7.87 -13.12
N LEU A 171 -5.35 7.73 -13.77
CA LEU A 171 -5.25 7.15 -15.10
C LEU A 171 -5.54 5.65 -15.08
N LEU A 172 -4.95 4.89 -14.15
CA LEU A 172 -5.23 3.46 -13.99
C LEU A 172 -6.72 3.20 -13.69
N ASP A 173 -7.34 4.02 -12.85
CA ASP A 173 -8.80 3.96 -12.63
C ASP A 173 -9.59 4.22 -13.90
N SER A 174 -9.15 5.16 -14.74
CA SER A 174 -9.78 5.45 -16.02
C SER A 174 -9.64 4.26 -16.98
N VAL A 175 -8.49 3.58 -17.00
CA VAL A 175 -8.26 2.34 -17.78
C VAL A 175 -9.23 1.24 -17.36
N TRP A 176 -9.36 0.98 -16.06
CA TRP A 176 -10.26 -0.06 -15.55
C TRP A 176 -11.72 0.20 -15.91
N ARG A 177 -12.19 1.45 -15.82
CA ARG A 177 -13.54 1.81 -16.26
C ARG A 177 -13.71 1.69 -17.77
N ALA A 178 -12.70 2.12 -18.53
CA ALA A 178 -12.71 2.05 -19.99
C ALA A 178 -12.71 0.61 -20.49
N VAL A 179 -12.14 -0.35 -19.75
CA VAL A 179 -12.26 -1.79 -20.05
C VAL A 179 -13.55 -2.38 -19.50
N GLY A 180 -13.95 -2.02 -18.28
CA GLY A 180 -15.12 -2.60 -17.62
C GLY A 180 -16.44 -2.30 -18.33
N CYS A 181 -16.70 -1.04 -18.70
CA CYS A 181 -17.97 -0.65 -19.33
C CYS A 181 -18.25 -1.39 -20.65
N PRO A 182 -17.31 -1.43 -21.63
CA PRO A 182 -17.56 -2.12 -22.88
C PRO A 182 -17.67 -3.64 -22.73
N VAL A 183 -16.98 -4.23 -21.75
CA VAL A 183 -17.07 -5.66 -21.43
C VAL A 183 -18.48 -6.01 -20.94
N ILE A 184 -19.05 -5.22 -20.02
CA ILE A 184 -20.44 -5.42 -19.55
C ILE A 184 -21.45 -5.18 -20.68
N ALA A 185 -21.27 -4.13 -21.48
CA ALA A 185 -22.15 -3.84 -22.61
C ALA A 185 -22.17 -5.01 -23.62
N ASN A 186 -21.00 -5.57 -23.92
CA ASN A 186 -20.87 -6.72 -24.79
C ASN A 186 -21.51 -7.99 -24.20
N ALA A 187 -21.31 -8.25 -22.90
CA ALA A 187 -21.95 -9.36 -22.19
C ALA A 187 -23.48 -9.24 -22.22
N SER A 188 -23.99 -8.02 -22.04
CA SER A 188 -25.42 -7.72 -22.06
C SER A 188 -26.01 -7.88 -23.47
N ALA A 189 -25.30 -7.42 -24.51
CA ALA A 189 -25.70 -7.61 -25.90
C ALA A 189 -25.76 -9.09 -26.28
N GLN A 190 -24.80 -9.91 -25.82
CA GLN A 190 -24.82 -11.36 -26.04
C GLN A 190 -25.99 -12.03 -25.30
N LEU A 191 -26.21 -11.69 -24.03
CA LEU A 191 -27.33 -12.24 -23.28
C LEU A 191 -28.69 -11.90 -23.91
N LEU A 192 -28.85 -10.68 -24.43
CA LEU A 192 -30.04 -10.27 -25.15
C LEU A 192 -30.19 -11.04 -26.46
N ALA A 193 -29.09 -11.23 -27.20
CA ALA A 193 -29.10 -12.01 -28.42
C ALA A 193 -29.52 -13.45 -28.21
N ASP A 194 -29.00 -14.09 -27.15
CA ASP A 194 -29.37 -15.45 -26.77
C ASP A 194 -30.83 -15.54 -26.33
N ALA A 195 -31.34 -14.54 -25.60
CA ALA A 195 -32.71 -14.51 -25.12
C ALA A 195 -33.73 -14.34 -26.27
N LEU A 196 -33.38 -13.57 -27.30
CA LEU A 196 -34.25 -13.34 -28.47
C LEU A 196 -34.07 -14.40 -29.56
N GLY A 197 -32.93 -15.08 -29.59
CA GLY A 197 -32.54 -16.05 -30.61
C GLY A 197 -32.96 -17.50 -30.33
N ALA A 198 -33.75 -17.78 -29.28
CA ALA A 198 -34.23 -19.13 -28.95
C ALA A 198 -35.72 -19.38 -29.27
N PRO A 199 -36.17 -19.43 -30.54
CA PRO A 199 -37.56 -19.77 -30.84
C PRO A 199 -37.83 -21.28 -30.99
N ASP A 200 -36.82 -22.10 -31.26
CA ASP A 200 -37.04 -23.52 -31.57
C ASP A 200 -36.35 -24.34 -30.49
N GLY A 201 -37.11 -25.08 -29.66
CA GLY A 201 -36.60 -25.87 -28.53
C GLY A 201 -35.61 -27.00 -28.88
N SER A 202 -34.94 -26.95 -30.03
CA SER A 202 -33.70 -27.68 -30.28
C SER A 202 -32.65 -27.17 -29.31
N GLY A 203 -32.61 -27.77 -28.12
CA GLY A 203 -31.63 -27.50 -27.08
C GLY A 203 -30.23 -27.90 -27.51
N GLU A 204 -29.66 -27.20 -28.50
CA GLU A 204 -28.31 -27.45 -28.94
C GLU A 204 -27.35 -27.15 -27.78
N PRO A 205 -26.53 -28.12 -27.35
CA PRO A 205 -25.67 -28.00 -26.17
C PRO A 205 -24.75 -26.77 -26.17
N TRP A 206 -24.41 -26.23 -27.35
CA TRP A 206 -23.54 -25.06 -27.47
C TRP A 206 -24.20 -23.77 -26.96
N ALA A 207 -25.53 -23.63 -27.05
CA ALA A 207 -26.24 -22.47 -26.51
C ALA A 207 -26.15 -22.40 -24.97
N GLN A 208 -26.01 -23.56 -24.30
CA GLN A 208 -25.73 -23.62 -22.87
C GLN A 208 -24.24 -23.35 -22.57
N ALA A 209 -23.32 -23.86 -23.41
CA ALA A 209 -21.89 -23.61 -23.27
C ALA A 209 -21.51 -22.12 -23.47
N ALA A 210 -22.25 -21.39 -24.31
CA ALA A 210 -22.05 -19.97 -24.58
C ALA A 210 -22.38 -19.05 -23.37
N ARG A 211 -23.19 -19.51 -22.40
CA ARG A 211 -23.57 -18.73 -21.21
C ARG A 211 -22.45 -18.59 -20.18
N GLY A 212 -21.56 -19.59 -20.08
CA GLY A 212 -20.41 -19.54 -19.17
C GLY A 212 -19.49 -18.33 -19.42
N PRO A 213 -19.07 -18.08 -20.68
CA PRO A 213 -18.33 -16.89 -21.07
C PRO A 213 -19.01 -15.56 -20.69
N VAL A 214 -20.34 -15.45 -20.85
CA VAL A 214 -21.10 -14.23 -20.50
C VAL A 214 -20.99 -13.91 -19.01
N VAL A 215 -21.10 -14.92 -18.13
CA VAL A 215 -20.92 -14.74 -16.68
C VAL A 215 -19.50 -14.25 -16.37
N LEU A 216 -18.48 -14.81 -17.01
CA LEU A 216 -17.09 -14.37 -16.83
C LEU A 216 -16.90 -12.91 -17.26
N LEU A 217 -17.53 -12.49 -18.37
CA LEU A 217 -17.50 -11.10 -18.81
C LEU A 217 -18.17 -10.17 -17.79
N PHE A 218 -19.31 -10.55 -17.21
CA PHE A 218 -19.93 -9.75 -16.14
C PHE A 218 -19.05 -9.65 -14.89
N LEU A 219 -18.38 -10.74 -14.48
CA LEU A 219 -17.47 -10.74 -13.34
C LEU A 219 -16.26 -9.83 -13.60
N PHE A 220 -15.62 -9.94 -14.77
CA PHE A 220 -14.47 -9.10 -15.13
C PHE A 220 -14.86 -7.63 -15.34
N GLY A 221 -15.98 -7.39 -16.02
CA GLY A 221 -16.53 -6.06 -16.22
C GLY A 221 -16.88 -5.39 -14.89
N GLY A 222 -17.56 -6.13 -14.00
CA GLY A 222 -17.89 -5.68 -12.65
C GLY A 222 -16.64 -5.39 -11.81
N LEU A 223 -15.60 -6.22 -11.90
CA LEU A 223 -14.31 -5.96 -11.25
C LEU A 223 -13.67 -4.66 -11.75
N GLY A 224 -13.78 -4.35 -13.04
CA GLY A 224 -13.29 -3.09 -13.63
C GLY A 224 -14.05 -1.85 -13.13
N LEU A 225 -15.33 -2.00 -12.80
CA LEU A 225 -16.18 -0.90 -12.29
C LEU A 225 -16.17 -0.78 -10.76
N ALA A 226 -15.73 -1.80 -10.03
CA ALA A 226 -15.71 -1.85 -8.58
C ALA A 226 -14.29 -1.59 -8.02
N PRO A 227 -13.88 -0.31 -7.81
CA PRO A 227 -12.52 0.02 -7.37
C PRO A 227 -12.14 -0.62 -6.03
N ARG A 228 -13.13 -0.81 -5.13
CA ARG A 228 -12.94 -1.50 -3.84
C ARG A 228 -12.64 -2.99 -4.01
N ALA A 229 -13.40 -3.69 -4.86
CA ALA A 229 -13.18 -5.11 -5.12
C ALA A 229 -11.80 -5.36 -5.74
N ARG A 230 -11.38 -4.48 -6.65
CA ARG A 230 -10.03 -4.52 -7.24
C ARG A 230 -8.95 -4.26 -6.20
N ALA A 231 -9.09 -3.20 -5.38
CA ALA A 231 -8.11 -2.91 -4.33
C ALA A 231 -7.99 -4.08 -3.35
N TRP A 232 -9.12 -4.68 -2.97
CA TRP A 232 -9.17 -5.88 -2.14
C TRP A 232 -8.47 -7.07 -2.81
N LEU A 233 -8.69 -7.33 -4.09
CA LEU A 233 -8.06 -8.43 -4.82
C LEU A 233 -6.55 -8.24 -4.93
N ILE A 234 -6.09 -7.04 -5.32
CA ILE A 234 -4.66 -6.70 -5.38
C ILE A 234 -4.04 -6.82 -3.98
N GLY A 235 -4.73 -6.34 -2.95
CA GLY A 235 -4.33 -6.50 -1.55
C GLY A 235 -4.20 -7.97 -1.16
N ARG A 236 -5.19 -8.81 -1.43
CA ARG A 236 -5.16 -10.27 -1.18
C ARG A 236 -4.01 -10.95 -1.91
N LEU A 237 -3.75 -10.61 -3.17
CA LEU A 237 -2.64 -11.13 -3.95
C LEU A 237 -1.29 -10.69 -3.37
N ALA A 238 -1.21 -9.47 -2.83
CA ALA A 238 -0.01 -8.93 -2.19
C ALA A 238 0.23 -9.45 -0.75
N VAL A 239 -0.84 -9.79 -0.02
CA VAL A 239 -0.81 -10.17 1.42
C VAL A 239 -0.31 -11.59 1.67
N ARG A 240 -0.10 -12.43 0.64
CA ARG A 240 0.47 -13.80 0.79
C ARG A 240 1.98 -13.84 1.12
N GLY A 241 2.51 -12.87 1.89
CA GLY A 241 3.87 -12.88 2.43
C GLY A 241 4.03 -11.89 3.59
N GLU A 242 4.67 -12.35 4.68
CA GLU A 242 4.79 -11.78 6.04
C GLU A 242 4.82 -10.24 6.23
N ALA A 243 4.42 -9.78 7.43
CA ALA A 243 4.16 -8.39 7.82
C ALA A 243 5.40 -7.52 8.13
N SER A 244 6.50 -7.64 7.36
CA SER A 244 7.81 -7.10 7.75
C SER A 244 8.35 -5.89 6.95
N ALA A 245 7.59 -5.28 6.03
CA ALA A 245 8.11 -4.19 5.20
C ALA A 245 7.39 -2.83 5.40
N SER A 246 7.05 -2.46 6.63
CA SER A 246 6.13 -1.35 6.95
C SER A 246 6.70 0.04 6.58
N GLY A 247 7.85 0.46 7.12
CA GLY A 247 8.30 1.87 6.99
C GLY A 247 8.55 2.37 5.56
N ALA A 248 9.40 1.70 4.78
CA ALA A 248 9.75 2.13 3.42
C ALA A 248 8.58 2.01 2.42
N SER A 249 7.74 0.98 2.56
CA SER A 249 6.59 0.82 1.67
C SER A 249 5.52 1.87 1.95
N ILE A 250 5.41 2.29 3.20
CA ILE A 250 4.51 3.36 3.64
C ILE A 250 5.00 4.73 3.17
N SER A 251 6.28 5.08 3.33
CA SER A 251 6.78 6.34 2.76
C SER A 251 6.71 6.36 1.22
N HIS A 252 6.84 5.21 0.56
CA HIS A 252 6.60 5.11 -0.88
C HIS A 252 5.11 5.31 -1.25
N LEU A 253 4.18 4.79 -0.44
CA LEU A 253 2.74 5.03 -0.59
C LEU A 253 2.39 6.52 -0.45
N LEU A 254 3.10 7.23 0.42
CA LEU A 254 2.93 8.68 0.57
C LEU A 254 3.50 9.45 -0.64
N GLY A 255 4.36 8.83 -1.47
CA GLY A 255 4.88 9.43 -2.71
C GLY A 255 6.31 9.95 -2.63
N ALA A 256 7.08 9.58 -1.59
CA ALA A 256 8.35 10.20 -1.22
C ALA A 256 9.59 9.75 -2.03
N GLY A 257 9.40 9.13 -3.19
CA GLY A 257 10.51 8.59 -4.01
C GLY A 257 10.89 7.15 -3.65
N THR A 258 12.15 6.79 -3.90
CA THR A 258 12.70 5.46 -3.55
C THR A 258 12.97 5.36 -2.03
N PRO A 259 13.02 4.17 -1.43
CA PRO A 259 13.38 4.02 -0.01
C PRO A 259 14.70 4.72 0.36
N ALA A 260 15.68 4.73 -0.54
CA ALA A 260 16.93 5.45 -0.36
C ALA A 260 16.74 6.98 -0.36
N ASP A 261 15.85 7.51 -1.22
CA ASP A 261 15.50 8.93 -1.22
C ASP A 261 14.82 9.33 0.09
N VAL A 262 13.88 8.51 0.58
CA VAL A 262 13.22 8.75 1.86
C VAL A 262 14.21 8.70 3.01
N LEU A 263 15.11 7.73 3.03
CA LEU A 263 16.13 7.62 4.07
C LEU A 263 17.03 8.86 4.10
N ARG A 264 17.51 9.28 2.92
CA ARG A 264 18.33 10.47 2.77
C ARG A 264 17.57 11.72 3.20
N ALA A 265 16.34 11.90 2.72
CA ALA A 265 15.50 13.03 3.10
C ALA A 265 15.22 13.05 4.61
N ALA A 266 15.00 11.89 5.22
CA ALA A 266 14.84 11.75 6.66
C ALA A 266 16.12 12.12 7.41
N GLN A 267 17.30 11.68 6.94
CA GLN A 267 18.58 12.06 7.53
C GLN A 267 18.85 13.56 7.47
N GLU A 268 18.55 14.19 6.33
CA GLU A 268 18.72 15.63 6.13
C GLU A 268 17.78 16.46 7.01
N ARG A 269 16.57 15.94 7.27
CA ARG A 269 15.51 16.64 8.01
C ARG A 269 15.39 16.21 9.47
N LEU A 270 16.14 15.20 9.91
CA LEU A 270 16.05 14.72 11.28
C LEU A 270 16.65 15.79 12.20
N ARG A 271 15.78 16.37 13.03
CA ARG A 271 16.16 17.32 14.07
C ARG A 271 15.77 16.75 15.44
N CYS A 272 16.38 17.27 16.49
CA CYS A 272 15.99 16.99 17.86
C CYS A 272 16.16 18.24 18.73
N VAL A 273 15.38 18.32 19.80
CA VAL A 273 15.45 19.37 20.81
C VAL A 273 15.85 18.75 22.16
N PRO A 274 16.85 19.30 22.87
CA PRO A 274 17.13 18.93 24.25
C PRO A 274 15.93 19.20 25.16
N GLY A 275 15.60 18.28 26.07
CA GLY A 275 14.44 18.40 26.95
C GLY A 275 14.39 19.68 27.81
N ASN A 276 15.55 20.26 28.15
CA ASN A 276 15.63 21.51 28.93
C ASN A 276 15.37 22.79 28.14
N LEU A 277 15.20 22.70 26.81
CA LEU A 277 14.87 23.84 25.97
C LEU A 277 13.38 23.93 25.64
N LEU A 278 12.58 22.99 26.15
CA LEU A 278 11.13 23.02 26.04
C LEU A 278 10.58 24.19 26.86
N ARG A 279 9.67 24.97 26.28
CA ARG A 279 9.01 26.08 26.96
C ARG A 279 7.50 26.03 26.81
N LEU A 280 6.81 26.62 27.78
CA LEU A 280 5.35 26.65 27.79
C LEU A 280 4.81 27.46 26.62
N GLU A 281 5.46 28.57 26.30
CA GLU A 281 5.03 29.47 25.22
C GLU A 281 4.99 28.72 23.89
N ASP A 282 5.99 27.86 23.63
CA ASP A 282 6.08 27.10 22.38
C ASP A 282 4.97 26.05 22.26
N ILE A 283 4.55 25.45 23.38
CA ILE A 283 3.54 24.37 23.46
C ILE A 283 2.11 24.92 23.52
N ALA A 284 1.93 26.11 24.09
CA ALA A 284 0.61 26.70 24.35
C ALA A 284 0.00 27.43 23.14
N THR A 285 0.81 27.82 22.15
CA THR A 285 0.34 28.53 20.96
C THR A 285 0.17 27.59 19.77
N ASP A 286 -0.84 27.81 18.94
CA ASP A 286 -0.98 27.12 17.65
C ASP A 286 -0.01 27.72 16.60
N VAL A 287 0.40 28.98 16.75
CA VAL A 287 1.29 29.68 15.81
C VAL A 287 2.74 29.30 16.08
N ILE A 288 3.42 28.65 15.13
CA ILE A 288 4.84 28.29 15.27
C ILE A 288 5.68 29.56 15.39
N PRO A 289 6.32 29.83 16.54
CA PRO A 289 7.23 30.96 16.68
C PRO A 289 8.41 30.80 15.71
N HIS A 290 8.88 31.90 15.13
CA HIS A 290 9.97 31.87 14.16
C HIS A 290 11.29 31.30 14.73
N ASP A 291 11.48 31.30 16.05
CA ASP A 291 12.70 30.86 16.73
C ASP A 291 12.67 29.41 17.24
N THR A 292 11.57 28.66 17.12
CA THR A 292 11.52 27.28 17.66
C THR A 292 12.51 26.35 16.96
N ALA A 293 12.72 26.54 15.65
CA ALA A 293 13.69 25.77 14.88
C ALA A 293 15.14 26.01 15.32
N GLU A 294 15.45 27.19 15.86
CA GLU A 294 16.79 27.53 16.35
C GLU A 294 17.18 26.74 17.62
N ARG A 295 16.18 26.27 18.37
CA ARG A 295 16.39 25.48 19.59
C ARG A 295 16.52 23.98 19.34
N SER A 296 16.14 23.53 18.15
CA SER A 296 16.46 22.18 17.69
C SER A 296 17.79 22.17 16.95
N ARG A 297 18.43 21.00 16.90
CA ARG A 297 19.64 20.75 16.12
C ARG A 297 19.45 19.56 15.20
N ALA A 298 20.18 19.53 14.09
CA ALA A 298 20.26 18.34 13.26
C ALA A 298 20.73 17.13 14.11
N ALA A 299 20.16 15.96 13.85
CA ALA A 299 20.43 14.73 14.58
C ALA A 299 20.71 13.58 13.62
N GLN A 300 21.46 12.59 14.10
CA GLN A 300 21.72 11.36 13.36
C GLN A 300 20.65 10.30 13.66
N LEU A 301 20.44 9.36 12.73
CA LEU A 301 19.53 8.23 12.97
C LEU A 301 19.99 7.43 14.20
N GLY A 302 19.09 7.24 15.17
CA GLY A 302 19.40 6.58 16.44
C GLY A 302 19.95 7.50 17.53
N GLU A 303 20.20 8.79 17.24
CA GLU A 303 20.62 9.77 18.24
C GLU A 303 19.45 10.24 19.11
N VAL A 304 18.22 10.24 18.57
CA VAL A 304 17.02 10.70 19.26
C VAL A 304 16.57 9.71 20.32
N ASP A 305 16.43 10.17 21.56
CA ASP A 305 16.04 9.33 22.70
C ASP A 305 14.55 8.98 22.68
N ALA A 306 13.69 9.95 22.36
CA ALA A 306 12.26 9.71 22.26
C ALA A 306 11.60 10.49 21.13
N PHE A 307 10.67 9.84 20.44
CA PHE A 307 9.66 10.51 19.64
C PHE A 307 8.50 10.91 20.56
N VAL A 308 8.11 12.18 20.57
CA VAL A 308 6.98 12.68 21.37
C VAL A 308 5.70 12.64 20.53
N SER A 309 4.81 11.70 20.83
CA SER A 309 3.47 11.65 20.25
C SER A 309 2.45 12.22 21.23
N HIS A 310 1.66 13.19 20.78
CA HIS A 310 0.75 13.94 21.64
C HIS A 310 -0.42 14.53 20.85
N SER A 311 -1.50 14.91 21.55
CA SER A 311 -2.57 15.72 20.95
C SER A 311 -2.29 17.22 21.13
N TRP A 312 -2.42 17.98 20.05
CA TRP A 312 -2.37 19.43 20.09
C TRP A 312 -3.50 20.04 20.92
N ARG A 313 -4.65 19.36 21.04
CA ARG A 313 -5.82 19.81 21.83
C ARG A 313 -5.63 19.64 23.34
N ALA A 314 -4.63 18.88 23.77
CA ALA A 314 -4.37 18.66 25.18
C ALA A 314 -3.93 19.95 25.88
N ASP A 315 -4.20 20.05 27.18
CA ASP A 315 -3.77 21.18 28.01
C ASP A 315 -2.25 21.37 27.94
N PRO A 316 -1.76 22.56 27.50
CA PRO A 316 -0.34 22.78 27.31
C PRO A 316 0.47 22.75 28.60
N VAL A 317 -0.12 23.15 29.73
CA VAL A 317 0.55 23.12 31.04
C VAL A 317 0.78 21.69 31.50
N ALA A 318 -0.26 20.85 31.45
CA ALA A 318 -0.16 19.42 31.77
C ALA A 318 0.83 18.70 30.84
N LYS A 319 0.82 19.01 29.53
CA LYS A 319 1.80 18.48 28.56
C LYS A 319 3.23 18.79 28.98
N LEU A 320 3.54 20.06 29.24
CA LEU A 320 4.89 20.48 29.63
C LEU A 320 5.31 19.87 30.97
N ALA A 321 4.41 19.82 31.95
CA ALA A 321 4.68 19.20 33.25
C ALA A 321 5.04 17.71 33.10
N ALA A 322 4.26 16.96 32.32
CA ALA A 322 4.52 15.54 32.05
C ALA A 322 5.83 15.32 31.27
N LEU A 323 6.14 16.19 30.31
CA LEU A 323 7.40 16.17 29.57
C LEU A 323 8.60 16.44 30.49
N ASN A 324 8.53 17.47 31.33
CA ASN A 324 9.59 17.81 32.27
C ASN A 324 9.83 16.68 33.27
N ALA A 325 8.78 16.10 33.84
CA ALA A 325 8.89 14.96 34.74
C ALA A 325 9.62 13.77 34.08
N TRP A 326 9.24 13.42 32.84
CA TRP A 326 9.95 12.36 32.11
C TRP A 326 11.40 12.74 31.78
N CYS A 327 11.67 14.00 31.43
CA CYS A 327 13.03 14.48 31.17
C CYS A 327 13.91 14.43 32.42
N ASP A 328 13.37 14.77 33.59
CA ASP A 328 14.07 14.71 34.87
C ASP A 328 14.39 13.26 35.26
N GLU A 329 13.44 12.33 35.08
CA GLU A 329 13.68 10.89 35.26
C GLU A 329 14.78 10.38 34.33
N PHE A 330 14.70 10.73 33.05
CA PHE A 330 15.72 10.36 32.06
C PHE A 330 17.09 10.91 32.46
N ARG A 331 17.15 12.17 32.91
CA ARG A 331 18.39 12.81 33.35
C ARG A 331 18.95 12.15 34.61
N ALA A 332 18.10 11.78 35.56
CA ALA A 332 18.52 11.05 36.75
C ALA A 332 19.12 9.68 36.41
N GLU A 333 18.57 8.99 35.41
CA GLU A 333 19.05 7.67 34.97
C GLU A 333 20.31 7.75 34.09
N HIS A 334 20.38 8.71 33.17
CA HIS A 334 21.42 8.75 32.12
C HIS A 334 22.47 9.86 32.31
N GLY A 335 22.31 10.74 33.31
CA GLY A 335 23.24 11.84 33.59
C GLY A 335 23.24 12.97 32.56
N ARG A 336 22.28 13.00 31.62
CA ARG A 336 22.15 14.01 30.57
C ARG A 336 20.69 14.29 30.23
N TRP A 337 20.41 15.44 29.61
CA TRP A 337 19.08 15.71 29.06
C TRP A 337 18.77 14.78 27.87
N PRO A 338 17.51 14.33 27.73
CA PRO A 338 17.09 13.59 26.56
C PRO A 338 17.06 14.48 25.32
N LEU A 339 17.31 13.87 24.17
CA LEU A 339 17.11 14.45 22.86
C LEU A 339 15.77 13.99 22.32
N LEU A 340 14.85 14.93 22.14
CA LEU A 340 13.48 14.66 21.75
C LEU A 340 13.26 15.00 20.29
N TRP A 341 12.56 14.14 19.55
CA TRP A 341 11.86 14.58 18.35
C TRP A 341 10.47 15.04 18.78
N PHE A 342 10.23 16.34 18.67
CA PHE A 342 8.97 16.98 19.00
C PHE A 342 8.60 17.88 17.82
N ASP A 343 7.47 17.59 17.20
CA ASP A 343 7.02 18.18 15.93
C ASP A 343 7.17 19.70 15.89
N ARG A 344 6.78 20.39 16.97
CA ARG A 344 6.87 21.84 17.13
C ARG A 344 8.26 22.44 16.89
N TYR A 345 9.31 21.70 17.26
CA TYR A 345 10.70 22.14 17.16
C TYR A 345 11.42 21.51 15.97
N CYS A 346 10.95 20.34 15.53
CA CYS A 346 11.67 19.50 14.57
C CYS A 346 11.08 19.56 13.17
N VAL A 347 9.87 20.08 13.00
CA VAL A 347 9.21 20.29 11.71
C VAL A 347 9.36 21.77 11.33
N ASP A 348 9.96 22.04 10.18
CA ASP A 348 9.91 23.36 9.57
C ASP A 348 8.50 23.59 9.00
N ALA A 349 7.84 24.66 9.43
CA ALA A 349 6.51 25.03 8.95
C ALA A 349 6.45 25.19 7.42
N HIS A 350 7.56 25.59 6.79
CA HIS A 350 7.64 25.79 5.34
C HIS A 350 7.82 24.49 4.56
N ASP A 351 8.26 23.39 5.21
CA ASP A 351 8.51 22.09 4.58
C ASP A 351 7.85 20.93 5.37
N ALA A 352 6.72 21.20 6.02
CA ALA A 352 6.03 20.23 6.86
C ALA A 352 5.67 18.96 6.08
N VAL A 353 5.27 19.11 4.82
CA VAL A 353 4.92 17.98 3.94
C VAL A 353 6.12 17.04 3.79
N ALA A 354 7.32 17.53 3.47
CA ALA A 354 8.46 16.63 3.29
C ALA A 354 8.88 15.91 4.58
N VAL A 355 8.74 16.56 5.74
CA VAL A 355 9.02 15.91 7.04
C VAL A 355 7.99 14.83 7.35
N VAL A 356 6.71 15.10 7.12
CA VAL A 356 5.62 14.12 7.30
C VAL A 356 5.85 12.85 6.48
N MET A 357 6.37 12.99 5.25
CA MET A 357 6.71 11.87 4.37
C MET A 357 7.86 10.99 4.92
N CYS A 358 8.74 11.60 5.70
CA CYS A 358 9.87 10.97 6.37
C CYS A 358 9.52 10.41 7.76
N LEU A 359 8.34 10.75 8.29
CA LEU A 359 7.94 10.46 9.66
C LEU A 359 8.08 8.97 10.05
N PRO A 360 7.71 7.98 9.20
CA PRO A 360 7.92 6.56 9.54
C PRO A 360 9.38 6.20 9.79
N VAL A 361 10.33 6.81 9.05
CA VAL A 361 11.77 6.60 9.23
C VAL A 361 12.26 7.32 10.48
N ILE A 362 11.79 8.55 10.71
CA ILE A 362 12.10 9.36 11.90
C ILE A 362 11.65 8.62 13.17
N ILE A 363 10.39 8.15 13.22
CA ILE A 363 9.83 7.37 14.34
C ILE A 363 10.67 6.11 14.57
N ALA A 364 10.98 5.35 13.51
CA ALA A 364 11.79 4.15 13.62
C ALA A 364 13.24 4.43 14.08
N SER A 365 13.72 5.66 13.87
CA SER A 365 15.04 6.10 14.31
C SER A 365 15.12 6.50 15.78
N CYS A 366 14.00 6.75 16.44
CA CYS A 366 13.96 7.13 17.85
C CYS A 366 14.15 5.90 18.76
N ASN A 367 14.79 6.10 19.91
CA ASN A 367 15.06 5.01 20.87
C ASN A 367 13.79 4.54 21.60
N SER A 368 12.89 5.46 21.88
CA SER A 368 11.61 5.21 22.54
C SER A 368 10.49 6.05 21.93
N LEU A 369 9.25 5.71 22.27
CA LEU A 369 8.06 6.51 22.01
C LEU A 369 7.56 7.06 23.35
N LEU A 370 7.49 8.38 23.48
CA LEU A 370 6.85 9.05 24.61
C LEU A 370 5.46 9.52 24.18
N VAL A 371 4.43 8.90 24.75
CA VAL A 371 3.02 9.20 24.49
C VAL A 371 2.48 10.07 25.62
N LEU A 372 2.09 11.30 25.28
CA LEU A 372 1.38 12.20 26.19
C LEU A 372 -0.12 11.99 25.98
N TYR A 373 -0.71 11.12 26.81
CA TYR A 373 -2.06 10.62 26.64
C TYR A 373 -3.07 11.46 27.42
N ASP A 374 -4.03 12.04 26.70
CA ASP A 374 -5.26 12.66 27.22
C ASP A 374 -6.50 12.00 26.59
N ASP A 375 -7.68 12.54 26.89
CA ASP A 375 -8.95 12.08 26.33
C ASP A 375 -9.12 12.44 24.84
N THR A 376 -8.34 13.39 24.31
CA THR A 376 -8.36 13.76 22.89
C THR A 376 -7.37 12.97 22.03
N TYR A 377 -6.41 12.25 22.62
CA TYR A 377 -5.35 11.55 21.88
C TYR A 377 -5.90 10.56 20.85
N LEU A 378 -6.87 9.72 21.24
CA LEU A 378 -7.47 8.71 20.34
C LEU A 378 -8.36 9.32 19.25
N SER A 379 -8.83 10.54 19.45
CA SER A 379 -9.65 11.24 18.44
C SER A 379 -8.78 11.90 17.36
N ARG A 380 -7.46 11.81 17.42
CA ARG A 380 -6.53 12.44 16.48
C ARG A 380 -5.86 11.38 15.62
N LEU A 381 -6.16 11.40 14.33
CA LEU A 381 -5.72 10.37 13.39
C LEU A 381 -4.19 10.25 13.30
N TRP A 382 -3.48 11.38 13.30
CA TRP A 382 -2.01 11.39 13.30
C TRP A 382 -1.43 10.68 14.53
N CYS A 383 -1.94 10.98 15.74
CA CYS A 383 -1.45 10.41 16.99
C CYS A 383 -1.60 8.87 17.01
N VAL A 384 -2.77 8.36 16.64
CA VAL A 384 -3.01 6.90 16.61
C VAL A 384 -2.17 6.21 15.54
N VAL A 385 -1.96 6.87 14.40
CA VAL A 385 -1.12 6.36 13.31
C VAL A 385 0.35 6.30 13.74
N GLU A 386 0.89 7.36 14.36
CA GLU A 386 2.26 7.40 14.92
C GLU A 386 2.51 6.27 15.91
N PHE A 387 1.56 6.06 16.83
CA PHE A 387 1.62 4.99 17.81
C PHE A 387 1.63 3.61 17.14
N GLY A 388 0.71 3.37 16.21
CA GLY A 388 0.66 2.12 15.44
C GLY A 388 1.93 1.88 14.62
N PHE A 389 2.49 2.93 14.02
CA PHE A 389 3.76 2.87 13.30
C PHE A 389 4.90 2.44 14.19
N PHE A 390 5.10 3.12 15.32
CA PHE A 390 6.20 2.82 16.24
C PHE A 390 6.13 1.37 16.72
N LEU A 391 4.94 0.88 17.05
CA LEU A 391 4.75 -0.50 17.47
C LEU A 391 5.01 -1.51 16.35
N SER A 392 4.69 -1.15 15.11
CA SER A 392 4.98 -2.00 13.96
C SER A 392 6.47 -2.05 13.59
N THR A 393 7.23 -1.00 13.91
CA THR A 393 8.64 -0.84 13.52
C THR A 393 9.59 -0.96 14.70
N ALA A 394 9.61 0.01 15.62
CA ALA A 394 10.62 0.18 16.65
C ALA A 394 10.49 -0.80 17.83
N ALA A 395 9.26 -1.18 18.22
CA ALA A 395 9.05 -2.14 19.32
C ALA A 395 9.70 -3.51 19.04
N ARG A 396 9.77 -3.92 17.75
CA ARG A 396 10.46 -5.16 17.33
C ARG A 396 11.98 -5.12 17.52
N HIS A 397 12.54 -3.93 17.73
CA HIS A 397 13.96 -3.71 17.91
C HIS A 397 14.30 -3.24 19.33
N GLY A 398 13.44 -3.53 20.30
CA GLY A 398 13.65 -3.17 21.70
C GLY A 398 13.36 -1.70 22.00
N GLY A 399 12.64 -0.98 21.13
CA GLY A 399 12.16 0.35 21.43
C GLY A 399 11.16 0.33 22.60
N ALA A 400 11.38 1.20 23.59
CA ALA A 400 10.48 1.34 24.72
C ALA A 400 9.29 2.25 24.37
N VAL A 401 8.13 1.99 24.96
CA VAL A 401 6.97 2.89 24.93
C VAL A 401 6.75 3.41 26.35
N HIS A 402 6.83 4.73 26.51
CA HIS A 402 6.52 5.44 27.74
C HIS A 402 5.18 6.15 27.54
N VAL A 403 4.21 5.87 28.40
CA VAL A 403 2.94 6.60 28.40
C VAL A 403 2.88 7.48 29.64
N ARG A 404 2.54 8.75 29.45
CA ARG A 404 2.29 9.72 30.52
C ARG A 404 0.87 10.22 30.38
N SER A 405 0.04 9.92 31.38
CA SER A 405 -1.32 10.44 31.43
C SER A 405 -1.30 11.91 31.83
N LEU A 406 -1.99 12.76 31.06
CA LEU A 406 -2.10 14.19 31.35
C LEU A 406 -3.19 14.50 32.39
N ALA A 407 -4.06 13.54 32.71
CA ALA A 407 -5.14 13.72 33.67
C ALA A 407 -4.67 13.90 35.12
N ASN A 408 -3.43 13.49 35.43
CA ASN A 408 -2.86 13.42 36.78
C ASN A 408 -1.50 14.14 36.88
N ALA A 409 -1.35 15.33 36.30
CA ALA A 409 -0.07 16.05 36.32
C ALA A 409 0.49 16.35 37.74
N THR A 410 -0.29 16.13 38.81
CA THR A 410 0.15 16.24 40.21
C THR A 410 0.58 14.91 40.86
N ALA A 411 0.43 13.75 40.20
CA ALA A 411 0.79 12.45 40.77
C ALA A 411 2.20 11.99 40.29
N PRO A 412 3.10 11.55 41.20
CA PRO A 412 4.42 11.08 40.81
C PRO A 412 4.34 9.74 40.01
N PRO A 413 5.14 9.57 38.94
CA PRO A 413 5.17 8.32 38.18
C PRO A 413 5.89 7.21 38.96
N LEU A 414 5.27 6.02 39.02
CA LEU A 414 5.82 4.85 39.69
C LEU A 414 6.70 4.04 38.73
N ARG A 415 7.99 3.90 39.03
CA ARG A 415 8.93 3.03 38.28
C ARG A 415 8.95 1.63 38.87
N LEU A 416 8.89 0.61 38.00
CA LEU A 416 9.26 -0.77 38.32
C LEU A 416 10.72 -1.01 37.96
N SER A 417 11.57 -1.27 38.95
CA SER A 417 12.88 -1.88 38.75
C SER A 417 12.72 -3.41 38.66
N ARG A 418 13.36 -4.02 37.66
CA ARG A 418 13.65 -5.46 37.67
C ARG A 418 14.89 -5.67 38.52
N GLU A 419 14.71 -6.06 39.79
CA GLU A 419 15.70 -6.91 40.45
C GLU A 419 15.21 -8.37 40.40
N PRO A 420 16.08 -9.35 40.09
CA PRO A 420 15.73 -10.75 40.20
C PRO A 420 15.78 -11.16 41.68
N PRO A 421 14.72 -11.75 42.26
CA PRO A 421 14.84 -12.31 43.59
C PRO A 421 15.64 -13.61 43.50
N ALA A 422 16.79 -13.62 44.17
CA ALA A 422 17.39 -14.84 44.65
C ALA A 422 16.42 -15.55 45.61
N ALA A 423 16.25 -16.85 45.36
CA ALA A 423 15.64 -17.89 46.19
C ALA A 423 15.07 -17.51 47.58
N ALA A 424 13.77 -17.79 47.81
CA ALA A 424 13.30 -18.38 49.06
C ALA A 424 11.90 -19.01 48.90
N ARG A 425 11.78 -20.22 49.45
CA ARG A 425 10.60 -21.09 49.41
C ARG A 425 9.57 -20.67 50.46
N GLY A 426 8.28 -20.77 50.10
CA GLY A 426 7.19 -21.21 50.98
C GLY A 426 6.74 -20.28 52.12
N ARG A 427 5.61 -19.57 51.90
CA ARG A 427 4.46 -19.38 52.82
C ARG A 427 3.40 -18.48 52.14
N PRO A 428 2.09 -18.62 52.48
CA PRO A 428 1.05 -17.77 51.93
C PRO A 428 1.00 -16.42 52.66
N TRP A 429 1.02 -15.32 51.92
CA TRP A 429 0.91 -13.97 52.47
C TRP A 429 -0.56 -13.54 52.55
N ARG A 430 -0.98 -13.11 53.75
CA ARG A 430 -2.22 -12.36 53.99
C ARG A 430 -2.12 -10.98 53.33
N MET A 431 -3.18 -10.54 52.67
CA MET A 431 -3.30 -9.17 52.16
C MET A 431 -3.33 -8.18 53.34
N ALA A 432 -2.40 -7.24 53.33
CA ALA A 432 -2.55 -5.97 54.04
C ALA A 432 -3.32 -5.01 53.12
N SER A 433 -4.43 -4.46 53.61
CA SER A 433 -5.22 -3.44 52.93
C SER A 433 -4.43 -2.14 52.83
N VAL A 434 -4.24 -1.64 51.61
CA VAL A 434 -3.81 -0.26 51.36
C VAL A 434 -5.06 0.61 51.31
N ALA A 435 -5.22 1.49 52.30
CA ALA A 435 -6.24 2.52 52.29
C ALA A 435 -5.82 3.60 51.27
N VAL A 436 -6.55 3.68 50.16
CA VAL A 436 -6.46 4.80 49.21
C VAL A 436 -7.28 5.95 49.80
N ALA A 437 -6.65 7.10 50.03
CA ALA A 437 -7.36 8.30 50.44
C ALA A 437 -8.39 8.70 49.38
N PRO A 438 -9.63 9.07 49.76
CA PRO A 438 -10.68 9.41 48.79
C PRO A 438 -10.28 10.66 48.00
N CYS A 439 -10.17 10.51 46.68
CA CYS A 439 -10.09 11.61 45.73
C CYS A 439 -11.43 12.40 45.82
N PRO A 440 -11.42 13.74 45.91
CA PRO A 440 -12.64 14.54 46.03
C PRO A 440 -13.57 14.47 44.79
N ASP A 441 -13.16 13.81 43.70
CA ASP A 441 -13.90 13.82 42.44
C ASP A 441 -14.03 12.41 41.81
N ALA A 442 -14.41 11.43 42.63
CA ALA A 442 -14.64 10.05 42.22
C ALA A 442 -15.60 9.92 41.01
N THR A 443 -16.54 10.86 40.85
CA THR A 443 -17.45 10.96 39.70
C THR A 443 -16.74 11.33 38.40
N ALA A 444 -15.79 12.27 38.43
CA ALA A 444 -15.01 12.63 37.26
C ALA A 444 -14.04 11.50 36.87
N GLU A 445 -13.49 10.80 37.85
CA GLU A 445 -12.61 9.64 37.63
C GLU A 445 -13.39 8.44 37.05
N LEU A 446 -14.59 8.15 37.57
CA LEU A 446 -15.48 7.13 37.03
C LEU A 446 -15.92 7.45 35.60
N ALA A 447 -16.35 8.70 35.33
CA ALA A 447 -16.74 9.12 33.98
C ALA A 447 -15.57 9.13 32.98
N ARG A 448 -14.33 9.31 33.46
CA ARG A 448 -13.11 9.15 32.64
C ARG A 448 -12.79 7.69 32.38
N ALA A 449 -12.88 6.82 33.40
CA ALA A 449 -12.71 5.39 33.25
C ALA A 449 -13.75 4.81 32.26
N GLU A 450 -15.02 5.20 32.38
CA GLU A 450 -16.08 4.81 31.43
C GLU A 450 -15.83 5.35 30.02
N ARG A 451 -15.33 6.58 29.87
CA ARG A 451 -14.95 7.14 28.56
C ARG A 451 -13.75 6.39 27.95
N ALA A 452 -12.74 6.07 28.74
CA ALA A 452 -11.58 5.29 28.30
C ALA A 452 -12.00 3.87 27.89
N GLU A 453 -12.84 3.22 28.69
CA GLU A 453 -13.38 1.89 28.39
C GLU A 453 -14.29 1.91 27.15
N ARG A 454 -15.12 2.93 26.98
CA ARG A 454 -15.94 3.10 25.79
C ARG A 454 -15.09 3.38 24.55
N ALA A 455 -14.06 4.23 24.68
CA ALA A 455 -13.11 4.46 23.60
C ALA A 455 -12.36 3.17 23.23
N GLU A 456 -11.99 2.33 24.20
CA GLU A 456 -11.32 1.06 23.96
C GLU A 456 -12.23 0.03 23.26
N ARG A 457 -13.51 -0.05 23.65
CA ARG A 457 -14.48 -0.98 23.07
C ARG A 457 -14.99 -0.58 21.68
N TYR A 458 -15.05 0.73 21.39
CA TYR A 458 -15.66 1.26 20.17
C TYR A 458 -14.69 2.07 19.31
N PHE A 459 -13.38 1.89 19.47
CA PHE A 459 -12.40 2.58 18.64
C PHE A 459 -12.55 2.17 17.16
N ASP A 460 -12.91 3.13 16.32
CA ASP A 460 -12.70 3.08 14.88
C ASP A 460 -11.81 4.25 14.46
N VAL A 461 -10.66 3.95 13.86
CA VAL A 461 -9.74 4.95 13.31
C VAL A 461 -10.39 5.85 12.25
N ARG A 462 -11.48 5.42 11.62
CA ARG A 462 -12.27 6.25 10.69
C ARG A 462 -12.96 7.42 11.38
N ASP A 463 -13.27 7.28 12.66
CA ASP A 463 -13.89 8.33 13.47
C ASP A 463 -12.84 9.34 13.97
N ALA A 464 -11.55 8.98 13.92
CA ALA A 464 -10.49 9.91 14.26
C ALA A 464 -10.44 11.11 13.29
N GLU A 465 -10.16 12.28 13.85
CA GLU A 465 -10.14 13.55 13.16
C GLU A 465 -8.73 13.91 12.69
N CYS A 466 -8.68 14.62 11.57
CA CYS A 466 -7.48 15.28 11.09
C CYS A 466 -7.81 16.75 10.84
N VAL A 467 -6.84 17.65 11.06
CA VAL A 467 -7.01 19.09 10.79
C VAL A 467 -7.24 19.31 9.30
N VAL A 468 -6.49 18.60 8.46
CA VAL A 468 -6.60 18.66 7.00
C VAL A 468 -7.38 17.42 6.52
N PRO A 469 -8.55 17.59 5.88
CA PRO A 469 -9.36 16.47 5.40
C PRO A 469 -8.64 15.56 4.39
N SER A 470 -7.79 16.13 3.52
CA SER A 470 -7.00 15.34 2.56
C SER A 470 -6.02 14.40 3.25
N ASP A 471 -5.43 14.82 4.37
CA ASP A 471 -4.51 13.98 5.14
C ASP A 471 -5.26 12.81 5.77
N LYS A 472 -6.52 13.01 6.20
CA LYS A 472 -7.37 11.92 6.68
C LYS A 472 -7.57 10.85 5.62
N GLU A 473 -7.91 11.24 4.40
CA GLU A 473 -8.06 10.28 3.30
C GLU A 473 -6.76 9.54 3.00
N GLN A 474 -5.62 10.23 3.00
CA GLN A 474 -4.31 9.64 2.74
C GLN A 474 -3.89 8.65 3.83
N LEU A 475 -4.05 9.02 5.10
CA LEU A 475 -3.74 8.16 6.24
C LEU A 475 -4.67 6.95 6.34
N LEU A 476 -5.96 7.12 6.08
CA LEU A 476 -6.88 5.98 6.04
C LEU A 476 -6.56 5.05 4.86
N ALA A 477 -6.26 5.58 3.69
CA ALA A 477 -5.81 4.78 2.56
C ALA A 477 -4.50 4.03 2.86
N LEU A 478 -3.61 4.64 3.64
CA LEU A 478 -2.38 4.02 4.10
C LEU A 478 -2.65 2.86 5.06
N LEU A 479 -3.51 3.06 6.06
CA LEU A 479 -3.91 2.01 6.99
C LEU A 479 -4.63 0.87 6.26
N ASP A 480 -5.49 1.19 5.29
CA ASP A 480 -6.20 0.20 4.47
C ASP A 480 -5.25 -0.63 3.60
N ALA A 481 -4.18 0.01 3.09
CA ALA A 481 -3.12 -0.66 2.34
C ALA A 481 -2.16 -1.48 3.23
N SER A 482 -2.15 -1.24 4.55
CA SER A 482 -1.29 -1.97 5.48
C SER A 482 -1.73 -3.45 5.61
N PRO A 483 -0.84 -4.38 5.99
CA PRO A 483 -1.21 -5.77 6.19
C PRO A 483 -2.34 -5.93 7.21
N GLY A 484 -3.49 -6.42 6.77
CA GLY A 484 -4.70 -6.57 7.60
C GLY A 484 -5.66 -5.37 7.54
N GLY A 485 -5.28 -4.28 6.90
CA GLY A 485 -6.10 -3.09 6.67
C GLY A 485 -6.52 -2.37 7.94
N ILE A 486 -7.48 -1.46 7.78
CA ILE A 486 -8.07 -0.70 8.89
C ILE A 486 -8.68 -1.63 9.96
N GLU A 487 -9.28 -2.75 9.57
CA GLU A 487 -9.95 -3.66 10.51
C GLU A 487 -8.97 -4.33 11.49
N LEU A 488 -7.77 -4.71 11.01
CA LEU A 488 -6.74 -5.23 11.91
C LEU A 488 -6.22 -4.13 12.84
N PHE A 489 -6.07 -2.91 12.32
CA PHE A 489 -5.63 -1.75 13.08
C PHE A 489 -6.61 -1.44 14.22
N ASN A 490 -7.90 -1.28 13.92
CA ASN A 490 -8.96 -1.03 14.91
C ASN A 490 -9.03 -2.11 15.98
N ARG A 491 -8.85 -3.38 15.60
CA ARG A 491 -8.88 -4.49 16.56
C ARG A 491 -7.67 -4.49 17.50
N LYS A 492 -6.49 -4.06 17.04
CA LYS A 492 -5.24 -4.20 17.79
C LYS A 492 -4.88 -2.97 18.59
N LEU A 493 -5.08 -1.79 18.03
CA LEU A 493 -4.62 -0.55 18.63
C LEU A 493 -5.14 -0.34 20.06
N PRO A 494 -6.43 -0.55 20.38
CA PRO A 494 -6.95 -0.37 21.73
C PRO A 494 -6.24 -1.25 22.76
N ALA A 495 -6.09 -2.55 22.45
CA ALA A 495 -5.39 -3.50 23.31
C ALA A 495 -3.92 -3.10 23.55
N MET A 496 -3.26 -2.55 22.53
CA MET A 496 -1.88 -2.08 22.65
C MET A 496 -1.77 -0.84 23.54
N ILE A 497 -2.71 0.10 23.42
CA ILE A 497 -2.75 1.31 24.26
C ILE A 497 -3.08 0.94 25.70
N ALA A 498 -4.07 0.07 25.92
CA ALA A 498 -4.42 -0.43 27.25
C ALA A 498 -3.23 -1.12 27.92
N GLN A 499 -2.50 -1.97 27.18
CA GLN A 499 -1.29 -2.62 27.69
C GLN A 499 -0.19 -1.60 28.06
N ALA A 500 0.01 -0.57 27.22
CA ALA A 500 1.01 0.46 27.46
C ALA A 500 0.65 1.35 28.67
N LEU A 501 -0.62 1.73 28.81
CA LEU A 501 -1.15 2.44 29.97
C LEU A 501 -1.03 1.62 31.25
N HIS A 502 -1.38 0.33 31.18
CA HIS A 502 -1.27 -0.60 32.29
C HIS A 502 0.19 -0.71 32.76
N ALA A 503 1.14 -0.89 31.82
CA ALA A 503 2.57 -0.92 32.13
C ALA A 503 3.08 0.39 32.75
N ALA A 504 2.58 1.54 32.29
CA ALA A 504 2.96 2.85 32.81
C ALA A 504 2.41 3.14 34.22
N SER A 505 1.25 2.57 34.57
CA SER A 505 0.63 2.77 35.89
C SER A 505 1.36 2.06 37.03
N GLY A 506 2.31 1.16 36.72
CA GLY A 506 2.95 0.29 37.72
C GLY A 506 1.99 -0.72 38.36
N ALA A 507 0.71 -0.74 37.97
CA ALA A 507 -0.25 -1.71 38.44
C ALA A 507 0.17 -3.11 38.00
N ARG A 508 0.04 -4.10 38.89
CA ARG A 508 0.28 -5.49 38.53
C ARG A 508 -0.77 -5.91 37.52
N ALA A 509 -0.36 -6.44 36.36
CA ALA A 509 -1.30 -6.92 35.35
C ALA A 509 -2.30 -7.90 36.00
N PRO A 510 -3.61 -7.78 35.74
CA PRO A 510 -4.52 -8.86 36.07
C PRO A 510 -3.96 -10.11 35.41
N ALA A 511 -3.84 -11.20 36.16
CA ALA A 511 -3.25 -12.44 35.68
C ALA A 511 -4.10 -13.02 34.54
N THR A 512 -3.90 -12.53 33.32
CA THR A 512 -4.41 -13.14 32.11
C THR A 512 -3.58 -14.40 31.93
N GLY A 513 -4.15 -15.56 32.25
CA GLY A 513 -3.47 -16.85 32.11
C GLY A 513 -2.77 -16.97 30.75
N GLY A 514 -1.45 -17.12 30.77
CA GLY A 514 -0.62 -17.63 29.68
C GLY A 514 -0.84 -17.05 28.28
N ARG A 515 -0.65 -15.74 28.08
CA ARG A 515 -0.69 -15.10 26.74
C ARG A 515 0.51 -14.21 26.42
N GLU A 516 1.67 -14.47 27.02
CA GLU A 516 2.93 -13.76 26.71
C GLU A 516 3.44 -14.01 25.28
N ASP A 517 2.88 -14.97 24.54
CA ASP A 517 3.21 -15.24 23.13
C ASP A 517 2.64 -14.22 22.14
N ALA A 518 1.82 -13.26 22.58
CA ALA A 518 1.14 -12.31 21.69
C ALA A 518 2.09 -11.39 20.91
N TRP A 519 3.29 -11.12 21.42
CA TRP A 519 4.29 -10.29 20.72
C TRP A 519 5.02 -11.04 19.61
N HIS A 520 5.31 -12.33 19.79
CA HIS A 520 6.07 -13.15 18.83
C HIS A 520 5.18 -13.94 17.84
N ALA A 521 3.95 -14.29 18.20
CA ALA A 521 2.98 -14.96 17.32
C ALA A 521 2.52 -14.09 16.13
N LEU A 522 2.95 -12.84 16.08
CA LEU A 522 2.68 -11.88 14.99
C LEU A 522 3.52 -12.12 13.72
N GLY A 523 4.43 -13.09 13.74
CA GLY A 523 5.36 -13.40 12.63
C GLY A 523 5.12 -14.70 11.86
N HIS A 524 4.41 -15.69 12.41
CA HIS A 524 4.23 -16.99 11.75
C HIS A 524 2.79 -17.51 11.88
N PRO A 525 2.03 -17.61 10.79
CA PRO A 525 0.68 -18.20 10.83
C PRO A 525 0.67 -19.73 11.02
N ASN A 526 1.82 -20.39 11.26
CA ASN A 526 1.90 -21.85 11.15
C ASN A 526 2.91 -22.52 12.11
N ALA A 527 2.88 -22.19 13.40
CA ALA A 527 3.80 -22.77 14.40
C ALA A 527 3.15 -23.84 15.31
N GLN A 528 2.07 -24.51 14.89
CA GLN A 528 1.44 -25.59 15.68
C GLN A 528 1.13 -26.89 14.92
N GLU A 529 1.72 -27.12 13.74
CA GLU A 529 1.76 -28.48 13.18
C GLU A 529 3.18 -29.04 13.29
N PRO A 530 3.39 -30.15 14.03
CA PRO A 530 4.66 -30.86 13.98
C PRO A 530 4.87 -31.36 12.54
N PRO A 531 6.10 -31.29 12.00
CA PRO A 531 6.38 -31.77 10.65
C PRO A 531 5.95 -33.25 10.54
N PRO A 532 5.33 -33.67 9.43
CA PRO A 532 5.03 -35.08 9.21
C PRO A 532 6.34 -35.87 9.32
N GLN A 533 6.34 -36.91 10.17
CA GLN A 533 7.50 -37.78 10.32
C GLN A 533 7.90 -38.31 8.94
N PRO A 534 9.20 -38.30 8.60
CA PRO A 534 9.65 -38.93 7.37
C PRO A 534 9.27 -40.41 7.42
N PRO A 535 8.79 -41.00 6.30
CA PRO A 535 8.48 -42.41 6.26
C PRO A 535 9.72 -43.22 6.66
N PRO A 536 9.55 -44.36 7.34
CA PRO A 536 10.66 -45.19 7.78
C PRO A 536 11.56 -45.51 6.60
N ARG A 537 12.87 -45.29 6.77
CA ARG A 537 13.89 -45.66 5.79
C ARG A 537 13.78 -47.17 5.55
N LEU A 538 13.21 -47.55 4.41
CA LEU A 538 13.36 -48.89 3.87
C LEU A 538 14.84 -49.15 3.62
N SER A 539 15.35 -50.20 4.25
CA SER A 539 16.67 -50.77 4.07
C SER A 539 16.98 -50.88 2.58
N ARG A 540 17.99 -50.15 2.11
CA ARG A 540 18.47 -50.20 0.74
C ARG A 540 19.08 -51.58 0.50
N ALA A 541 18.34 -52.45 -0.18
CA ALA A 541 18.87 -53.68 -0.74
C ALA A 541 20.06 -53.33 -1.66
N GLN A 542 21.17 -54.03 -1.46
CA GLN A 542 22.38 -53.90 -2.26
C GLN A 542 22.08 -54.29 -3.70
N SER A 543 22.26 -53.36 -4.63
CA SER A 543 22.25 -53.64 -6.07
C SER A 543 23.63 -54.18 -6.48
N PRO A 544 23.70 -55.17 -7.39
CA PRO A 544 24.96 -55.74 -7.84
C PRO A 544 25.75 -54.76 -8.74
N PRO A 545 27.07 -54.92 -8.87
CA PRO A 545 27.92 -54.00 -9.62
C PRO A 545 27.68 -54.08 -11.14
N PRO A 546 27.79 -52.96 -11.88
CA PRO A 546 27.62 -52.96 -13.33
C PRO A 546 28.85 -53.51 -14.06
N THR A 547 28.57 -54.30 -15.09
CA THR A 547 29.50 -54.85 -16.09
C THR A 547 30.00 -53.74 -17.03
N PRO A 548 31.27 -53.74 -17.50
CA PRO A 548 31.78 -52.69 -18.36
C PRO A 548 31.35 -52.88 -19.82
N THR A 549 30.69 -51.87 -20.40
CA THR A 549 30.41 -51.81 -21.85
C THR A 549 31.12 -50.62 -22.51
N ALA A 550 31.58 -50.88 -23.73
CA ALA A 550 32.52 -50.11 -24.53
C ALA A 550 32.08 -48.70 -24.94
N ARG A 551 33.07 -47.83 -25.15
CA ARG A 551 32.95 -46.46 -25.68
C ARG A 551 32.64 -46.45 -27.20
N PRO A 552 31.78 -45.56 -27.69
CA PRO A 552 31.78 -45.13 -29.09
C PRO A 552 32.62 -43.85 -29.31
N PRO A 553 33.03 -43.55 -30.56
CA PRO A 553 34.07 -42.56 -30.85
C PRO A 553 33.58 -41.11 -30.94
N HIS A 554 34.53 -40.21 -30.71
CA HIS A 554 34.42 -38.75 -30.80
C HIS A 554 34.13 -38.27 -32.23
N VAL A 555 33.20 -37.30 -32.36
CA VAL A 555 33.02 -36.48 -33.54
C VAL A 555 33.56 -35.07 -33.25
N SER A 556 34.55 -34.67 -34.04
CA SER A 556 35.21 -33.37 -34.01
C SER A 556 34.34 -32.28 -34.65
N LEU A 557 34.21 -31.14 -33.98
CA LEU A 557 33.59 -29.93 -34.52
C LEU A 557 34.67 -28.90 -34.92
N PHE A 558 34.33 -28.19 -35.99
CA PHE A 558 35.16 -27.33 -36.84
C PHE A 558 35.93 -26.21 -36.13
N ALA A 559 37.13 -25.98 -36.65
CA ALA A 559 37.93 -24.77 -36.47
C ALA A 559 37.45 -23.64 -37.39
N VAL A 560 37.51 -22.40 -36.90
CA VAL A 560 37.43 -21.17 -37.71
C VAL A 560 38.68 -20.34 -37.41
N PRO A 561 39.40 -19.83 -38.43
CA PRO A 561 40.71 -19.23 -38.26
C PRO A 561 40.66 -17.74 -37.90
N SER A 562 41.69 -17.35 -37.16
CA SER A 562 42.15 -15.97 -36.97
C SER A 562 42.91 -15.46 -38.18
N SER A 563 42.67 -14.21 -38.58
CA SER A 563 43.70 -13.40 -39.24
C SER A 563 43.56 -11.92 -38.91
N THR A 564 44.73 -11.30 -38.85
CA THR A 564 45.18 -10.03 -38.32
C THR A 564 44.93 -8.80 -39.22
N GLU A 565 44.94 -7.64 -38.54
CA GLU A 565 45.52 -6.34 -38.93
C GLU A 565 45.05 -5.59 -40.20
N ARG A 566 44.48 -4.40 -39.97
CA ARG A 566 45.12 -3.12 -40.35
C ARG A 566 44.38 -1.91 -39.76
N GLY A 567 45.15 -0.97 -39.21
CA GLY A 567 44.64 0.28 -38.65
C GLY A 567 44.38 1.36 -39.70
N ALA A 568 43.56 2.33 -39.33
CA ALA A 568 43.56 3.67 -39.88
C ALA A 568 42.93 4.65 -38.87
N HIS A 569 43.72 5.63 -38.46
CA HIS A 569 43.30 6.89 -37.87
C HIS A 569 42.32 7.61 -38.81
N ILE A 570 41.13 8.01 -38.33
CA ILE A 570 40.40 9.17 -38.86
C ILE A 570 39.75 9.94 -37.70
N ASP A 571 40.02 11.23 -37.75
CA ASP A 571 39.62 12.38 -36.94
C ASP A 571 38.10 12.67 -37.05
N GLU A 572 37.40 12.75 -35.93
CA GLU A 572 36.01 13.25 -35.83
C GLU A 572 36.01 14.66 -35.24
N SER A 573 36.55 15.60 -36.02
CA SER A 573 36.15 17.00 -35.97
C SER A 573 35.33 17.30 -37.22
N SER A 574 34.19 17.97 -37.05
CA SER A 574 33.28 18.50 -38.09
C SER A 574 32.06 17.63 -38.46
N ARG A 575 30.98 17.80 -37.69
CA ARG A 575 29.60 17.95 -38.23
C ARG A 575 28.65 18.48 -37.16
N ALA A 576 28.79 19.77 -36.87
CA ALA A 576 27.71 20.58 -36.30
C ALA A 576 27.02 21.32 -37.46
N GLY A 577 25.71 21.13 -37.61
CA GLY A 577 24.96 21.74 -38.69
C GLY A 577 23.45 21.55 -38.58
N VAL A 578 22.82 22.43 -37.77
CA VAL A 578 21.51 23.05 -38.01
C VAL A 578 20.23 22.18 -37.84
N LEU A 579 19.59 22.29 -36.66
CA LEU A 579 18.19 22.74 -36.46
C LEU A 579 17.78 22.53 -34.99
N PHE A 580 17.95 23.55 -34.15
CA PHE A 580 17.17 23.69 -32.91
C PHE A 580 16.64 25.13 -32.86
N ALA A 581 15.32 25.25 -32.98
CA ALA A 581 14.62 26.47 -32.65
C ALA A 581 14.74 26.72 -31.14
N SER A 582 15.00 27.97 -30.81
CA SER A 582 15.29 28.53 -29.49
C SER A 582 14.19 28.22 -28.48
N LEU A 583 14.54 27.54 -27.38
CA LEU A 583 13.74 27.54 -26.17
C LEU A 583 13.94 28.87 -25.43
N PRO A 584 12.87 29.45 -24.85
CA PRO A 584 12.97 30.72 -24.13
C PRO A 584 13.85 30.57 -22.89
N SER A 585 14.63 31.62 -22.60
CA SER A 585 15.53 31.63 -21.44
C SER A 585 14.74 31.60 -20.13
N ALA A 586 15.38 31.12 -19.06
CA ALA A 586 14.78 31.05 -17.73
C ALA A 586 14.19 32.40 -17.24
N ALA A 587 14.71 33.53 -17.74
CA ALA A 587 14.19 34.86 -17.46
C ALA A 587 12.81 35.12 -18.09
N GLN A 588 12.56 34.60 -19.29
CA GLN A 588 11.26 34.72 -19.96
C GLN A 588 10.19 33.84 -19.29
N HIS A 589 10.59 32.69 -18.75
CA HIS A 589 9.69 31.83 -17.98
C HIS A 589 9.28 32.48 -16.63
N ALA A 590 10.21 33.17 -15.97
CA ALA A 590 9.92 33.92 -14.75
C ALA A 590 8.96 35.10 -15.00
N ALA A 591 9.10 35.79 -16.13
CA ALA A 591 8.21 36.90 -16.51
C ALA A 591 6.77 36.44 -16.78
N VAL A 592 6.59 35.27 -17.42
CA VAL A 592 5.25 34.70 -17.70
C VAL A 592 4.56 34.26 -16.41
N VAL A 593 5.31 33.70 -15.46
CA VAL A 593 4.76 33.28 -14.15
C VAL A 593 4.39 34.50 -13.28
N ALA A 594 5.19 35.57 -13.33
CA ALA A 594 4.87 36.82 -12.64
C ALA A 594 3.59 37.49 -13.21
N ALA A 595 3.45 37.53 -14.53
CA ALA A 595 2.27 38.10 -15.18
C ALA A 595 0.99 37.30 -14.90
N ALA A 596 1.07 35.96 -14.81
CA ALA A 596 -0.06 35.12 -14.44
C ALA A 596 -0.50 35.35 -12.97
N SER A 597 0.45 35.56 -12.06
CA SER A 597 0.17 35.85 -10.64
C SER A 597 -0.42 37.26 -10.41
N GLU A 598 -0.17 38.22 -11.29
CA GLU A 598 -0.80 39.55 -11.22
C GLU A 598 -2.22 39.54 -11.78
N ALA A 599 -2.48 38.76 -12.83
CA ALA A 599 -3.83 38.57 -13.38
C ALA A 599 -4.77 37.88 -12.37
N GLU A 600 -4.27 36.90 -11.62
CA GLU A 600 -5.03 36.17 -10.60
C GLU A 600 -5.27 37.00 -9.30
N ARG A 601 -4.57 38.13 -9.13
CA ARG A 601 -4.82 39.09 -8.04
C ARG A 601 -5.75 40.24 -8.44
N ALA A 602 -6.02 40.38 -9.74
CA ALA A 602 -6.89 41.42 -10.29
C ALA A 602 -8.34 40.94 -10.51
N GLU A 603 -8.56 39.62 -10.54
CA GLU A 603 -9.88 38.98 -10.31
C GLU A 603 -10.15 38.82 -8.81
#